data_AF-A0A0N4WX57-F1
#
_entry.id   AF-A0A0N4WX57-F1
#
_cell.length_a   1.000
_cell.length_b   1.000
_cell.length_c   1.000
_cell.angle_alpha   90.00
_cell.angle_beta   90.00
_cell.angle_gamma   90.00
#
_symmetry.space_group_name_H-M   'P 1'
#
loop_
_entity.id
_entity.type
_entity.pdbx_description
1 polymer ?
#
loop_
_entity_poly.entity_id
_entity_poly.type
_entity_poly.pdbx_seq_one_letter_code
_entity_poly.pdbx_strand_id
1 'polypeptide(L)'
;MGNLFPILRKDKLYNTEMLVFDTPKFDLMANLAISEEQGPGEVVHVKCSERKGEDNLPGCIRKELARHYGPSCVSLAGIFVLHQGKADVHIVPDYPSDNFKSMDEVRKWFHMFNVKAPLVCATVFHSYDAGYNLRMEHTHCYSDHNDGGHYHTDTTPDTVVYEGWFTAAEKIYRVDQV
;
A
#
# COMPACT_ATOMS: atom_id res chain seq x y z
N MET A 1 -47.69 -2.51 19.70
CA MET A 1 -46.88 -1.40 20.25
C MET A 1 -45.65 -2.00 20.90
N GLY A 2 -44.41 -1.79 20.52
CA GLY A 2 -43.77 -1.18 19.36
C GLY A 2 -42.31 -1.63 19.46
N ASN A 3 -41.84 -2.47 18.53
CA ASN A 3 -40.44 -2.84 18.46
C ASN A 3 -39.67 -1.63 17.89
N LEU A 4 -39.04 -0.83 18.76
CA LEU A 4 -37.95 0.03 18.31
C LEU A 4 -36.71 -0.85 18.18
N PHE A 5 -36.52 -1.37 16.96
CA PHE A 5 -35.21 -1.79 16.50
C PHE A 5 -34.25 -0.62 16.64
N PRO A 6 -33.04 -0.79 17.19
CA PRO A 6 -32.04 0.25 17.12
C PRO A 6 -31.76 0.51 15.64
N ILE A 7 -31.96 1.76 15.22
CA ILE A 7 -31.54 2.26 13.91
C ILE A 7 -30.02 2.08 13.87
N LEU A 8 -29.55 1.04 13.19
CA LEU A 8 -28.15 0.85 12.85
C LEU A 8 -27.72 2.07 12.02
N ARG A 9 -26.94 2.97 12.62
CA ARG A 9 -26.17 3.95 11.86
C ARG A 9 -25.30 3.17 10.86
N LYS A 10 -25.35 3.57 9.60
CA LYS A 10 -24.62 2.98 8.46
C LYS A 10 -23.09 2.99 8.59
N ASP A 11 -22.54 3.47 9.70
CA ASP A 11 -21.11 3.76 9.88
C ASP A 11 -20.35 2.67 10.67
N LYS A 12 -20.96 1.50 10.92
CA LYS A 12 -20.35 0.40 11.71
C LYS A 12 -20.55 -0.99 11.08
N LEU A 13 -20.28 -1.14 9.78
CA LEU A 13 -20.44 -2.45 9.13
C LEU A 13 -19.22 -3.37 9.28
N TYR A 14 -18.05 -2.83 9.60
CA TYR A 14 -16.80 -3.58 9.65
C TYR A 14 -16.02 -3.22 10.92
N ASN A 15 -15.60 -4.24 11.66
CA ASN A 15 -14.57 -4.12 12.69
C ASN A 15 -13.28 -4.71 12.08
N THR A 16 -12.23 -3.91 11.98
CA THR A 16 -10.91 -4.37 11.58
C THR A 16 -10.10 -4.74 12.82
N GLU A 17 -9.38 -5.85 12.75
CA GLU A 17 -8.45 -6.28 13.78
C GLU A 17 -7.14 -6.66 13.09
N MET A 18 -6.03 -6.10 13.57
CA MET A 18 -4.71 -6.48 13.11
C MET A 18 -4.28 -7.76 13.82
N LEU A 19 -4.07 -8.82 13.04
CA LEU A 19 -3.62 -10.12 13.54
C LEU A 19 -2.18 -10.39 13.11
N VAL A 20 -1.40 -10.98 14.00
CA VAL A 20 -0.06 -11.48 13.70
C VAL A 20 -0.14 -12.99 13.57
N PHE A 21 0.30 -13.51 12.43
CA PHE A 21 0.36 -14.94 12.17
C PHE A 21 1.80 -15.39 12.06
N ASP A 22 2.15 -16.48 12.74
CA ASP A 22 3.46 -17.15 12.60
C ASP A 22 3.42 -18.16 11.45
N THR A 23 3.28 -17.64 10.23
CA THR A 23 3.24 -18.44 8.99
C THR A 23 3.74 -17.63 7.81
N PRO A 24 4.55 -18.22 6.90
CA PRO A 24 5.00 -17.53 5.69
C PRO A 24 3.95 -17.57 4.56
N LYS A 25 2.75 -18.11 4.82
CA LYS A 25 1.71 -18.30 3.80
C LYS A 25 1.03 -16.98 3.44
N PHE A 26 0.89 -16.74 2.14
CA PHE A 26 0.02 -15.74 1.54
C PHE A 26 -0.66 -16.37 0.31
N ASP A 27 -1.67 -15.72 -0.23
CA ASP A 27 -2.44 -16.21 -1.38
C ASP A 27 -2.49 -15.17 -2.51
N LEU A 28 -2.76 -15.65 -3.73
CA LEU A 28 -2.92 -14.92 -4.99
C LEU A 28 -1.68 -14.15 -5.50
N MET A 29 -1.14 -13.19 -4.74
CA MET A 29 0.00 -12.38 -5.17
C MET A 29 0.78 -11.76 -4.01
N ALA A 30 2.07 -11.51 -4.23
CA ALA A 30 2.89 -10.70 -3.34
C ALA A 30 3.95 -9.89 -4.11
N ASN A 31 4.21 -8.68 -3.62
CA ASN A 31 5.37 -7.89 -3.99
C ASN A 31 6.27 -7.80 -2.76
N LEU A 32 7.37 -8.53 -2.77
CA LEU A 32 8.21 -8.73 -1.60
C LEU A 32 9.56 -8.04 -1.79
N ALA A 33 10.05 -7.46 -0.70
CA ALA A 33 11.43 -7.03 -0.55
C ALA A 33 12.12 -8.00 0.39
N ILE A 34 13.28 -8.49 -0.03
CA ILE A 34 14.07 -9.47 0.71
C ILE A 34 15.50 -8.93 0.78
N SER A 35 16.04 -8.84 1.98
CA SER A 35 17.44 -8.49 2.23
C SER A 35 18.16 -9.66 2.92
N GLU A 36 19.49 -9.63 2.89
CA GLU A 36 20.32 -10.54 3.70
C GLU A 36 20.15 -10.26 5.21
N GLU A 37 20.94 -10.96 6.03
CA GLU A 37 20.78 -11.06 7.50
C GLU A 37 20.51 -9.75 8.23
N GLN A 38 19.81 -9.87 9.37
CA GLN A 38 19.43 -8.76 10.23
C GLN A 38 20.63 -7.87 10.57
N GLY A 39 20.51 -6.57 10.31
CA GLY A 39 21.55 -5.61 10.68
C GLY A 39 21.32 -4.21 10.11
N PRO A 40 22.13 -3.24 10.54
CA PRO A 40 22.13 -1.91 9.92
C PRO A 40 22.62 -2.02 8.48
N GLY A 41 21.91 -1.35 7.56
CA GLY A 41 22.30 -1.21 6.16
C GLY A 41 22.24 0.24 5.72
N GLU A 42 22.96 0.58 4.66
CA GLU A 42 22.84 1.89 4.03
C GLU A 42 21.48 1.99 3.31
N VAL A 43 20.76 3.07 3.60
CA VAL A 43 19.41 3.31 3.06
C VAL A 43 19.25 4.78 2.70
N VAL A 44 18.35 5.05 1.76
CA VAL A 44 17.92 6.41 1.44
C VAL A 44 16.84 6.81 2.44
N HIS A 45 17.16 7.78 3.29
CA HIS A 45 16.23 8.38 4.25
C HIS A 45 15.54 9.59 3.63
N VAL A 46 14.21 9.55 3.59
CA VAL A 46 13.36 10.60 3.01
C VAL A 46 12.46 11.16 4.11
N LYS A 47 12.44 12.49 4.26
CA LYS A 47 11.43 13.21 5.05
C LYS A 47 10.75 14.21 4.15
N CYS A 48 9.43 14.19 4.12
CA CYS A 48 8.66 15.18 3.39
C CYS A 48 7.33 15.45 4.09
N SER A 49 6.83 16.65 3.87
CA SER A 49 5.53 17.10 4.37
C SER A 49 4.86 17.93 3.29
N GLU A 50 3.55 18.09 3.42
CA GLU A 50 2.74 18.89 2.51
C GLU A 50 2.84 18.42 1.04
N ARG A 51 1.92 17.56 0.61
CA ARG A 51 1.90 17.11 -0.77
C ARG A 51 1.42 18.25 -1.70
N LYS A 52 2.33 18.73 -2.56
CA LYS A 52 2.06 19.81 -3.53
C LYS A 52 1.67 19.32 -4.93
N GLY A 53 1.88 18.05 -5.23
CA GLY A 53 1.55 17.42 -6.51
C GLY A 53 0.38 16.45 -6.42
N GLU A 54 -0.02 15.89 -7.56
CA GLU A 54 -1.11 14.91 -7.62
C GLU A 54 -0.68 13.51 -7.14
N ASP A 55 0.63 13.22 -7.18
CA ASP A 55 1.17 11.91 -6.89
C ASP A 55 1.31 11.63 -5.39
N ASN A 56 0.93 10.43 -4.98
CA ASN A 56 1.24 9.88 -3.67
C ASN A 56 2.77 9.72 -3.48
N LEU A 57 3.24 9.42 -2.26
CA LEU A 57 4.68 9.33 -1.98
C LEU A 57 5.42 8.30 -2.87
N PRO A 58 5.04 7.00 -2.94
CA PRO A 58 5.73 6.03 -3.78
C PRO A 58 5.68 6.40 -5.27
N GLY A 59 4.52 6.85 -5.75
CA GLY A 59 4.29 7.25 -7.13
C GLY A 59 5.14 8.44 -7.56
N CYS A 60 5.31 9.43 -6.68
CA CYS A 60 6.19 10.57 -6.91
C CYS A 60 7.65 10.12 -7.09
N ILE A 61 8.17 9.30 -6.17
CA ILE A 61 9.53 8.76 -6.24
C ILE A 61 9.71 7.92 -7.52
N ARG A 62 8.76 7.01 -7.77
CA ARG A 62 8.77 6.10 -8.92
C ARG A 62 8.82 6.86 -10.25
N LYS A 63 8.02 7.91 -10.41
CA LYS A 63 7.98 8.74 -11.63
C LYS A 63 9.28 9.50 -11.83
N GLU A 64 9.88 10.06 -10.78
CA GLU A 64 11.17 10.74 -10.89
C GLU A 64 12.31 9.77 -11.25
N LEU A 65 12.31 8.56 -10.68
CA LEU A 65 13.25 7.50 -11.10
C LEU A 65 13.08 7.14 -12.57
N ALA A 66 11.84 6.98 -13.03
CA ALA A 66 11.55 6.68 -14.44
C ALA A 66 12.05 7.79 -15.38
N ARG A 67 11.86 9.06 -14.99
CA ARG A 67 12.34 10.22 -15.75
C ARG A 67 13.87 10.27 -15.82
N HIS A 68 14.56 9.92 -14.73
CA HIS A 68 16.02 9.99 -14.65
C HIS A 68 16.71 8.80 -15.33
N TYR A 69 16.24 7.57 -15.08
CA TYR A 69 16.91 6.34 -15.53
C TYR A 69 16.32 5.75 -16.82
N GLY A 70 15.16 6.26 -17.27
CA GLY A 70 14.52 5.81 -18.50
C GLY A 70 14.21 4.30 -18.48
N PRO A 71 14.54 3.54 -19.52
CA PRO A 71 14.33 2.08 -19.58
C PRO A 71 15.20 1.27 -18.62
N SER A 72 16.19 1.88 -17.95
CA SER A 72 16.98 1.17 -16.94
C SER A 72 16.14 1.03 -15.68
N CYS A 73 15.54 -0.14 -15.49
CA CYS A 73 14.66 -0.41 -14.35
C CYS A 73 15.40 -0.19 -13.02
N VAL A 74 14.84 0.70 -12.19
CA VAL A 74 15.21 0.88 -10.80
C VAL A 74 14.02 0.44 -9.96
N SER A 75 14.22 -0.58 -9.15
CA SER A 75 13.23 -1.06 -8.21
C SER A 75 13.63 -0.66 -6.80
N LEU A 76 12.75 0.05 -6.10
CA LEU A 76 12.95 0.39 -4.71
C LEU A 76 11.94 -0.35 -3.84
N ALA A 77 12.38 -0.66 -2.63
CA ALA A 77 11.49 -1.11 -1.58
C ALA A 77 11.92 -0.52 -0.25
N GLY A 78 11.01 -0.52 0.71
CA GLY A 78 11.29 0.01 2.03
C GLY A 78 10.05 0.16 2.88
N ILE A 79 10.26 0.85 4.00
CA ILE A 79 9.20 1.23 4.92
C ILE A 79 9.09 2.75 4.92
N PHE A 80 7.87 3.28 4.86
CA PHE A 80 7.60 4.65 5.24
C PHE A 80 6.53 4.71 6.32
N VAL A 81 6.61 5.75 7.15
CA VAL A 81 5.65 6.07 8.18
C VAL A 81 4.89 7.31 7.73
N LEU A 82 3.56 7.20 7.67
CA LEU A 82 2.66 8.35 7.63
C LEU A 82 2.51 8.86 9.06
N HIS A 83 3.29 9.87 9.44
CA HIS A 83 3.28 10.41 10.81
C HIS A 83 2.05 11.27 11.10
N GLN A 84 1.57 12.02 10.10
CA GLN A 84 0.42 12.90 10.23
C GLN A 84 -0.45 12.85 8.98
N GLY A 85 -1.75 13.06 9.16
CA GLY A 85 -2.74 13.08 8.09
C GLY A 85 -3.64 11.85 8.07
N LYS A 86 -4.28 11.63 6.93
CA LYS A 86 -5.14 10.48 6.64
C LYS A 86 -4.82 9.90 5.28
N ALA A 87 -5.17 8.64 5.07
CA ALA A 87 -5.00 7.95 3.81
C ALA A 87 -6.23 7.13 3.42
N ASP A 88 -6.48 7.04 2.12
CA ASP A 88 -7.39 6.04 1.59
C ASP A 88 -6.66 4.71 1.45
N VAL A 89 -7.24 3.69 2.07
CA VAL A 89 -6.80 2.30 1.97
C VAL A 89 -7.98 1.44 1.53
N HIS A 90 -7.70 0.24 1.04
CA HIS A 90 -8.74 -0.77 0.86
C HIS A 90 -8.39 -2.09 1.53
N ILE A 91 -9.45 -2.80 1.92
CA ILE A 91 -9.39 -4.19 2.34
C ILE A 91 -10.27 -4.99 1.39
N VAL A 92 -9.73 -6.13 0.95
CA VAL A 92 -10.41 -7.07 0.08
C VAL A 92 -11.37 -7.91 0.92
N PRO A 93 -12.69 -7.96 0.62
CA PRO A 93 -13.59 -8.89 1.28
C PRO A 93 -13.47 -10.30 0.69
N ASP A 94 -14.32 -11.22 1.15
CA ASP A 94 -14.40 -12.57 0.59
C ASP A 94 -14.55 -12.54 -0.94
N TYR A 95 -13.86 -13.47 -1.61
CA TYR A 95 -13.92 -13.61 -3.05
C TYR A 95 -15.36 -13.90 -3.50
N PRO A 96 -15.81 -13.27 -4.61
CA PRO A 96 -17.14 -13.53 -5.14
C PRO A 96 -17.25 -14.97 -5.66
N SER A 97 -18.50 -15.47 -5.74
CA SER A 97 -18.80 -16.77 -6.37
C SER A 97 -18.55 -16.79 -7.88
N ASP A 98 -18.65 -15.62 -8.52
CA ASP A 98 -18.56 -15.44 -9.96
C ASP A 98 -17.39 -14.53 -10.32
N ASN A 99 -16.82 -14.73 -11.51
CA ASN A 99 -15.77 -13.88 -12.03
C ASN A 99 -16.27 -12.44 -12.26
N PHE A 100 -15.41 -11.47 -11.97
CA PHE A 100 -15.64 -10.07 -12.34
C PHE A 100 -15.67 -9.93 -13.87
N LYS A 101 -16.66 -9.18 -14.36
CA LYS A 101 -16.83 -8.88 -15.79
C LYS A 101 -16.09 -7.62 -16.22
N SER A 102 -15.67 -6.78 -15.26
CA SER A 102 -14.96 -5.53 -15.51
C SER A 102 -14.13 -5.08 -14.31
N MET A 103 -13.17 -4.19 -14.55
CA MET A 103 -12.42 -3.53 -13.47
C MET A 103 -13.30 -2.64 -12.59
N ASP A 104 -14.44 -2.16 -13.09
CA ASP A 104 -15.37 -1.38 -12.27
C ASP A 104 -16.10 -2.24 -11.25
N GLU A 105 -16.37 -3.51 -11.57
CA GLU A 105 -16.88 -4.46 -10.58
C GLU A 105 -15.82 -4.76 -9.52
N VAL A 106 -14.56 -4.93 -9.91
CA VAL A 106 -13.43 -5.10 -8.98
C VAL A 106 -13.31 -3.89 -8.03
N ARG A 107 -13.38 -2.67 -8.56
CA ARG A 107 -13.30 -1.44 -7.76
C ARG A 107 -14.45 -1.30 -6.77
N LYS A 108 -15.65 -1.73 -7.14
CA LYS A 108 -16.84 -1.71 -6.25
C LYS A 108 -16.80 -2.80 -5.20
N TRP A 109 -16.09 -3.89 -5.47
CA TRP A 109 -15.90 -4.99 -4.53
C TRP A 109 -14.92 -4.64 -3.42
N PHE A 110 -13.92 -3.79 -3.67
CA PHE A 110 -13.03 -3.30 -2.62
C PHE A 110 -13.79 -2.49 -1.57
N HIS A 111 -13.54 -2.77 -0.29
CA HIS A 111 -13.99 -1.92 0.79
C HIS A 111 -12.95 -0.83 1.02
N MET A 112 -13.32 0.40 0.65
CA MET A 112 -12.49 1.59 0.85
C MET A 112 -12.67 2.13 2.28
N PHE A 113 -11.56 2.52 2.91
CA PHE A 113 -11.52 3.13 4.23
C PHE A 113 -10.64 4.37 4.20
N ASN A 114 -11.09 5.44 4.86
CA ASN A 114 -10.26 6.61 5.13
C ASN A 114 -9.72 6.52 6.55
N VAL A 115 -8.44 6.12 6.66
CA VAL A 115 -7.77 5.80 7.92
C VAL A 115 -6.84 6.91 8.37
N LYS A 116 -6.49 6.95 9.66
CA LYS A 116 -5.65 8.02 10.23
C LYS A 116 -4.21 7.56 10.46
N ALA A 117 -3.30 8.52 10.41
CA ALA A 117 -1.96 8.38 10.95
C ALA A 117 -1.98 8.10 12.48
N PRO A 118 -0.94 7.46 13.05
CA PRO A 118 0.24 6.94 12.37
C PRO A 118 -0.04 5.63 11.61
N LEU A 119 0.56 5.48 10.42
CA LEU A 119 0.57 4.22 9.65
C LEU A 119 2.01 3.84 9.32
N VAL A 120 2.37 2.58 9.51
CA VAL A 120 3.62 1.99 9.00
C VAL A 120 3.30 1.27 7.70
N CYS A 121 3.96 1.68 6.62
CA CYS A 121 3.64 1.24 5.27
C CYS A 121 4.85 0.56 4.62
N ALA A 122 4.70 -0.71 4.28
CA ALA A 122 5.66 -1.46 3.48
C ALA A 122 5.34 -1.26 2.00
N THR A 123 6.34 -0.89 1.21
CA THR A 123 6.15 -0.54 -0.20
C THR A 123 7.22 -1.17 -1.09
N VAL A 124 6.79 -1.57 -2.29
CA VAL A 124 7.62 -2.01 -3.41
C VAL A 124 7.14 -1.28 -4.66
N PHE A 125 8.07 -0.68 -5.41
CA PHE A 125 7.74 0.00 -6.66
C PHE A 125 8.89 -0.02 -7.67
N HIS A 126 8.52 0.08 -8.94
CA HIS A 126 9.44 -0.09 -10.07
C HIS A 126 9.37 1.12 -11.01
N SER A 127 10.50 1.66 -11.44
CA SER A 127 10.51 2.79 -12.38
C SER A 127 10.07 2.39 -13.80
N TYR A 128 10.33 1.15 -14.18
CA TYR A 128 10.12 0.63 -15.53
C TYR A 128 9.79 -0.87 -15.50
N ASP A 129 8.90 -1.33 -16.38
CA ASP A 129 8.67 -2.75 -16.63
C ASP A 129 9.14 -3.10 -18.04
N ALA A 130 10.06 -4.06 -18.13
CA ALA A 130 10.63 -4.56 -19.38
C ALA A 130 9.81 -5.72 -20.00
N GLY A 131 8.55 -5.90 -19.60
CA GLY A 131 7.65 -6.92 -20.13
C GLY A 131 7.43 -8.12 -19.19
N TYR A 132 7.72 -7.97 -17.89
CA TYR A 132 7.55 -9.01 -16.87
C TYR A 132 6.20 -8.93 -16.14
N ASN A 133 5.31 -8.05 -16.59
CA ASN A 133 4.00 -7.81 -16.00
C ASN A 133 4.16 -7.46 -14.51
N LEU A 134 5.04 -6.49 -14.22
CA LEU A 134 5.34 -6.07 -12.86
C LEU A 134 4.21 -5.20 -12.32
N ARG A 135 3.87 -5.40 -11.04
CA ARG A 135 3.00 -4.47 -10.32
C ARG A 135 3.82 -3.23 -9.97
N MET A 136 3.68 -2.18 -10.77
CA MET A 136 4.53 -0.97 -10.73
C MET A 136 4.60 -0.28 -9.37
N GLU A 137 3.56 -0.39 -8.56
CA GLU A 137 3.50 0.13 -7.20
C GLU A 137 2.58 -0.76 -6.36
N HIS A 138 3.05 -1.14 -5.18
CA HIS A 138 2.28 -1.92 -4.23
C HIS A 138 2.68 -1.53 -2.80
N THR A 139 1.73 -0.98 -2.04
CA THR A 139 1.95 -0.52 -0.66
C THR A 139 0.86 -1.05 0.26
N HIS A 140 1.25 -1.70 1.35
CA HIS A 140 0.34 -2.13 2.41
C HIS A 140 0.75 -1.46 3.73
N CYS A 141 -0.24 -1.01 4.50
CA CYS A 141 -0.03 -0.30 5.76
C CYS A 141 -0.67 -1.05 6.94
N TYR A 142 -0.10 -0.84 8.12
CA TYR A 142 -0.60 -1.29 9.41
C TYR A 142 -0.38 -0.24 10.50
N SER A 143 -1.03 -0.42 11.65
CA SER A 143 -0.91 0.45 12.82
C SER A 143 -1.18 -0.30 14.12
N ASP A 144 -0.92 0.37 15.25
CA ASP A 144 -1.27 -0.10 16.61
C ASP A 144 -2.73 0.23 17.00
N HIS A 145 -3.49 0.89 16.12
CA HIS A 145 -4.87 1.32 16.36
C HIS A 145 -5.88 0.70 15.38
N ASN A 146 -5.52 -0.45 14.78
CA ASN A 146 -6.33 -1.29 13.88
C ASN A 146 -6.72 -0.67 12.52
N ASP A 147 -6.10 0.45 12.16
CA ASP A 147 -6.13 0.97 10.80
C ASP A 147 -5.03 0.32 9.95
N GLY A 148 -5.39 -0.06 8.72
CA GLY A 148 -4.46 -0.71 7.79
C GLY A 148 -5.15 -1.15 6.51
N GLY A 149 -4.37 -1.72 5.59
CA GLY A 149 -4.85 -2.20 4.30
C GLY A 149 -3.94 -1.79 3.14
N HIS A 150 -4.42 -1.97 1.92
CA HIS A 150 -3.71 -1.57 0.71
C HIS A 150 -3.85 -0.06 0.49
N TYR A 151 -2.74 0.65 0.53
CA TYR A 151 -2.67 2.11 0.43
C TYR A 151 -2.89 2.60 -1.00
N HIS A 152 -3.69 3.66 -1.14
CA HIS A 152 -3.87 4.39 -2.39
C HIS A 152 -3.17 5.75 -2.36
N THR A 153 -3.51 6.61 -1.42
CA THR A 153 -3.00 7.99 -1.33
C THR A 153 -3.34 8.62 0.01
N ASP A 154 -2.60 9.66 0.42
CA ASP A 154 -3.11 10.57 1.45
C ASP A 154 -4.33 11.35 0.96
N THR A 155 -5.17 11.74 1.91
CA THR A 155 -6.36 12.58 1.68
C THR A 155 -6.30 13.92 2.42
N THR A 156 -5.15 14.24 3.03
CA THR A 156 -4.91 15.50 3.76
C THR A 156 -3.61 16.12 3.28
N PRO A 157 -3.51 16.51 2.00
CA PRO A 157 -2.25 16.89 1.36
C PRO A 157 -1.57 18.06 2.07
N ASP A 158 -2.33 19.02 2.61
CA ASP A 158 -1.77 20.23 3.25
C ASP A 158 -1.17 19.98 4.65
N THR A 159 -1.42 18.81 5.25
CA THR A 159 -0.95 18.50 6.61
C THR A 159 -0.24 17.15 6.70
N VAL A 160 -0.08 16.45 5.57
CA VAL A 160 0.52 15.12 5.55
C VAL A 160 2.01 15.21 5.89
N VAL A 161 2.51 14.26 6.69
CA VAL A 161 3.93 14.13 7.02
C VAL A 161 4.35 12.68 6.83
N TYR A 162 5.40 12.49 6.03
CA TYR A 162 6.00 11.21 5.73
C TYR A 162 7.45 11.14 6.17
N GLU A 163 7.88 9.96 6.59
CA GLU A 163 9.28 9.61 6.79
C GLU A 163 9.51 8.19 6.27
N GLY A 164 10.49 7.96 5.40
CA GLY A 164 10.72 6.64 4.82
C GLY A 164 12.19 6.29 4.64
N TRP A 165 12.45 4.99 4.61
CA TRP A 165 13.76 4.38 4.42
C TRP A 165 13.65 3.37 3.30
N PHE A 166 14.41 3.63 2.22
CA PHE A 166 14.32 2.86 0.98
C PHE A 166 15.69 2.32 0.59
N THR A 167 15.68 1.16 -0.07
CA THR A 167 16.86 0.60 -0.72
C THR A 167 16.52 0.14 -2.13
N ALA A 168 17.53 0.13 -3.01
CA ALA A 168 17.40 -0.38 -4.36
C ALA A 168 17.61 -1.89 -4.39
N ALA A 169 16.78 -2.59 -5.14
CA ALA A 169 16.93 -4.02 -5.33
C ALA A 169 18.09 -4.31 -6.31
N GLU A 170 19.00 -5.19 -5.91
CA GLU A 170 20.05 -5.69 -6.82
C GLU A 170 19.50 -6.67 -7.87
N LYS A 171 18.45 -7.41 -7.50
CA LYS A 171 17.81 -8.44 -8.33
C LYS A 171 16.30 -8.40 -8.16
N ILE A 172 15.60 -8.72 -9.25
CA ILE A 172 14.15 -8.88 -9.27
C ILE A 172 13.87 -10.32 -9.69
N TYR A 173 13.06 -11.03 -8.91
CA TYR A 173 12.59 -12.37 -9.23
C TYR A 173 11.10 -12.31 -9.56
N ARG A 174 10.73 -12.68 -10.79
CA ARG A 174 9.34 -12.86 -11.19
C ARG A 174 9.01 -14.34 -11.16
N VAL A 175 8.17 -14.73 -10.21
CA VAL A 175 7.73 -16.13 -10.00
C VAL A 175 6.27 -16.24 -10.40
N ASP A 176 5.89 -17.32 -11.09
CA ASP A 176 4.51 -17.62 -11.48
C ASP A 176 3.85 -16.45 -12.25
N GLN A 177 4.42 -16.10 -13.40
CA GLN A 177 3.86 -15.06 -14.26
C GLN A 177 2.66 -15.60 -15.03
N VAL A 178 1.49 -15.01 -14.72
CA VAL A 178 0.23 -15.19 -15.46
C VAL A 178 0.10 -14.09 -16.52
#